data_AF-A0A2V2CV14-F1
#
_entry.id   AF-A0A2V2CV14-F1
#
_cell.length_a   1.000
_cell.length_b   1.000
_cell.length_c   1.000
_cell.angle_alpha   90.00
_cell.angle_beta   90.00
_cell.angle_gamma   90.00
#
_symmetry.space_group_name_H-M   'P 1'
#
loop_
_entity.id
_entity.type
_entity.pdbx_description
1 polymer ?
#
loop_
_entity_poly.entity_id
_entity_poly.type
_entity_poly.pdbx_seq_one_letter_code
_entity_poly.pdbx_strand_id
1 'polypeptide(L)'
;MSGAREADPGHQNIRNEGTSMNCKYCGAELEADAKFCPECGKAQTEEDVPSAETEQAAPETAAPAEEAAQAEEAAPQTDEAAEAAPEAKESPTQEAPAEKPEKSEKKKTGWLLGGAIAVLVIVIALLVVKIVRDSQIKNVDTATTEETVADASTDAADPSDTPDDALDSSGDGESTEIPLNGVSYTVAADELTDEVLDRVVAKCGDMTLTNRDLPVYYCQQYLSFANTYGMYLSYIMDTTLPLDQQMYDEENTWQQMFLNAGLSMFQYHAAAAQEAEKAGYQLSAESEQTLAELKDNLQSAAESYGFESADAYLQNSFGPSVTVEVYQEFLRRALLGTEYLNSLVDAEQPTDAEISQYYDDNAETYAENRVEKIDKPMVNVRHILIEPEAAEDGTISDEAWAAAEQTANDILDQWLAGDATEESFANMANENSSDPGSNTNGGLYENVYPGQMVETFNDWCFADGRQPGDYGIVKTDYGYHIMFFVGAGDEIYWFQTAKEDYLSDLAVKIQDEITAKYTFVSYVDQAALVDVLTAANDSEAAQ
;
A
#
# COMPACT_ATOMS: atom_id res chain seq x y z
N MET A 1 -38.06 68.81 8.90
CA MET A 1 -38.34 68.41 10.29
C MET A 1 -37.22 67.46 10.70
N SER A 2 -36.06 67.90 11.17
CA SER A 2 -35.71 68.44 12.51
C SER A 2 -35.78 67.41 13.64
N GLY A 3 -34.61 67.17 14.26
CA GLY A 3 -34.39 66.45 15.53
C GLY A 3 -33.24 65.45 15.37
N ALA A 4 -31.95 65.77 15.54
CA ALA A 4 -31.26 66.59 16.54
C ALA A 4 -31.59 66.20 17.99
N ARG A 5 -30.66 65.49 18.63
CA ARG A 5 -30.50 65.51 20.09
C ARG A 5 -29.00 65.51 20.41
N GLU A 6 -28.59 66.63 20.98
CA GLU A 6 -27.25 66.92 21.50
C GLU A 6 -26.99 66.24 22.85
N ALA A 7 -25.70 66.26 23.16
CA ALA A 7 -24.94 65.75 24.30
C ALA A 7 -25.44 66.11 25.70
N ASP A 8 -24.99 65.31 26.67
CA ASP A 8 -24.64 65.76 28.04
C ASP A 8 -23.21 65.26 28.38
N PRO A 9 -22.37 66.05 29.07
CA PRO A 9 -20.93 65.83 29.15
C PRO A 9 -20.46 65.32 30.53
N GLY A 10 -19.27 64.71 30.52
CA GLY A 10 -18.38 64.67 31.68
C GLY A 10 -18.24 63.30 32.31
N HIS A 11 -17.04 62.74 32.19
CA HIS A 11 -16.22 62.09 33.22
C HIS A 11 -14.88 61.77 32.52
N GLN A 12 -13.96 62.75 32.48
CA GLN A 12 -12.75 62.75 33.31
C GLN A 12 -12.06 61.38 33.36
N ASN A 13 -10.93 61.33 32.63
CA ASN A 13 -9.90 60.30 32.69
C ASN A 13 -9.59 59.88 34.12
N ILE A 14 -10.03 58.69 34.50
CA ILE A 14 -9.34 57.90 35.53
C ILE A 14 -8.34 57.05 34.75
N ARG A 15 -7.07 57.48 34.75
CA ARG A 15 -5.96 56.57 34.46
C ARG A 15 -6.05 55.47 35.51
N ASN A 16 -6.45 54.29 35.09
CA ASN A 16 -6.12 53.10 35.84
C ASN A 16 -4.60 52.97 35.69
N GLU A 17 -3.86 53.23 36.78
CA GLU A 17 -2.47 52.80 36.91
C GLU A 17 -2.49 51.27 37.02
N GLY A 18 -2.83 50.61 35.91
CA GLY A 18 -2.74 49.18 35.72
C GLY A 18 -1.30 48.86 35.37
N THR A 19 -0.69 47.94 36.13
CA THR A 19 0.64 47.40 35.87
C THR A 19 0.68 46.93 34.40
N SER A 20 1.46 47.58 33.54
CA SER A 20 1.72 47.09 32.19
C SER A 20 2.89 46.13 32.21
N MET A 21 2.86 45.11 31.36
CA MET A 21 3.95 44.16 31.17
C MET A 21 4.37 44.15 29.70
N ASN A 22 5.62 43.82 29.40
CA ASN A 22 6.06 43.73 28.01
C ASN A 22 5.98 42.27 27.54
N CYS A 23 5.52 42.07 26.30
CA CYS A 23 5.56 40.76 25.64
C CYS A 23 7.00 40.23 25.63
N LYS A 24 7.20 39.02 26.19
CA LYS A 24 8.53 38.38 26.27
C LYS A 24 9.15 38.02 24.90
N TYR A 25 8.36 38.07 23.83
CA TYR A 25 8.78 37.68 22.48
C TYR A 25 9.01 38.85 21.53
N CYS A 26 8.22 39.93 21.62
CA CYS A 26 8.32 41.08 20.70
C CYS A 26 8.50 42.42 21.41
N GLY A 27 8.44 42.47 22.73
CA GLY A 27 8.65 43.69 23.52
C GLY A 27 7.48 44.67 23.54
N ALA A 28 6.37 44.40 22.85
CA ALA A 28 5.16 45.23 22.87
C ALA A 28 4.58 45.33 24.28
N GLU A 29 4.06 46.51 24.65
CA GLU A 29 3.42 46.74 25.95
C GLU A 29 2.03 46.10 25.98
N LEU A 30 1.74 45.35 27.04
CA LEU A 30 0.53 44.55 27.26
C LEU A 30 -0.09 44.91 28.61
N GLU A 31 -1.39 44.68 28.72
CA GLU A 31 -2.09 44.65 30.01
C GLU A 31 -1.58 43.45 30.85
N ALA A 32 -1.46 43.60 32.18
CA ALA A 32 -0.84 42.61 33.06
C ALA A 32 -1.49 41.20 33.06
N ASP A 33 -2.71 41.05 32.55
CA ASP A 33 -3.42 39.76 32.47
C ASP A 33 -3.58 39.24 31.03
N ALA A 34 -2.90 39.85 30.06
CA ALA A 34 -2.97 39.46 28.66
C ALA A 34 -2.37 38.06 28.43
N LYS A 35 -3.25 37.07 28.22
CA LYS A 35 -2.85 35.68 27.92
C LYS A 35 -2.14 35.54 26.57
N PHE A 36 -2.41 36.43 25.62
CA PHE A 36 -1.83 36.43 24.28
C PHE A 36 -1.44 37.86 23.86
N CYS A 37 -0.29 37.99 23.20
CA CYS A 37 0.13 39.27 22.62
C CYS A 37 -0.67 39.57 21.35
N PRO A 38 -1.40 40.68 21.24
CA PRO A 38 -2.16 41.02 20.03
C PRO A 38 -1.28 41.40 18.83
N GLU A 39 -0.02 41.79 19.07
CA GLU A 39 0.92 42.15 18.00
C GLU A 39 1.62 40.93 17.38
N CYS A 40 1.88 39.87 18.15
CA CYS A 40 2.64 38.71 17.67
C CYS A 40 1.97 37.35 17.89
N GLY A 41 0.75 37.32 18.45
CA GLY A 41 -0.06 36.13 18.66
C GLY A 41 0.42 35.15 19.73
N LYS A 42 1.58 35.37 20.37
CA LYS A 42 2.19 34.40 21.30
C LYS A 42 1.62 34.47 22.72
N ALA A 43 1.42 33.29 23.33
CA ALA A 43 0.88 33.11 24.68
C ALA A 43 1.90 33.51 25.78
N GLN A 44 1.43 34.06 26.91
CA GLN A 44 2.28 34.61 27.97
C GLN A 44 2.38 33.76 29.26
N THR A 45 2.16 32.45 29.21
CA THR A 45 2.08 31.56 30.40
C THR A 45 3.33 31.57 31.31
N GLU A 46 3.11 31.46 32.63
CA GLU A 46 4.10 31.35 33.72
C GLU A 46 4.27 29.89 34.22
N GLU A 47 5.37 29.65 34.97
CA GLU A 47 5.92 28.41 35.59
C GLU A 47 7.03 27.74 34.73
N ASP A 48 8.32 27.63 35.12
CA ASP A 48 9.00 27.68 36.44
C ASP A 48 10.40 28.34 36.39
N VAL A 49 10.79 29.03 37.48
CA VAL A 49 12.13 29.59 37.78
C VAL A 49 12.64 28.97 39.09
N PRO A 50 13.94 28.64 39.22
CA PRO A 50 14.50 27.84 40.33
C PRO A 50 14.66 28.62 41.65
N SER A 51 14.63 27.91 42.78
CA SER A 51 14.91 28.48 44.11
C SER A 51 16.14 27.85 44.78
N ALA A 52 17.17 28.66 45.01
CA ALA A 52 18.19 28.52 46.07
C ALA A 52 17.73 29.37 47.28
N GLU A 53 18.12 29.25 48.55
CA GLU A 53 19.20 28.57 49.27
C GLU A 53 18.85 28.68 50.79
N THR A 54 19.29 27.76 51.65
CA THR A 54 19.70 28.13 53.02
C THR A 54 20.67 27.10 53.61
N GLU A 55 21.77 27.65 54.13
CA GLU A 55 22.98 27.04 54.64
C GLU A 55 22.82 26.53 56.09
N GLN A 56 23.32 25.32 56.41
CA GLN A 56 24.01 25.04 57.69
C GLN A 56 24.76 23.69 57.74
N ALA A 57 26.09 23.81 57.87
CA ALA A 57 27.06 23.03 58.65
C ALA A 57 27.15 21.49 58.58
N ALA A 58 28.35 21.03 58.19
CA ALA A 58 28.90 19.65 58.22
C ALA A 58 29.19 19.15 59.67
N PRO A 59 29.58 17.86 59.91
CA PRO A 59 30.88 17.32 59.48
C PRO A 59 30.94 15.85 59.01
N GLU A 60 32.12 15.53 58.47
CA GLU A 60 32.72 14.27 57.99
C GLU A 60 32.42 12.97 58.77
N THR A 61 32.40 11.84 58.04
CA THR A 61 33.24 10.66 58.36
C THR A 61 33.39 9.68 57.17
N ALA A 62 34.66 9.45 56.82
CA ALA A 62 35.36 8.22 56.39
C ALA A 62 34.65 7.07 55.61
N ALA A 63 35.32 6.67 54.53
CA ALA A 63 35.19 5.38 53.80
C ALA A 63 35.52 4.15 54.68
N PRO A 64 35.31 2.88 54.23
CA PRO A 64 36.13 2.30 53.14
C PRO A 64 35.38 1.39 52.16
N ALA A 65 36.11 1.07 51.08
CA ALA A 65 35.80 0.13 50.02
C ALA A 65 35.61 -1.32 50.49
N GLU A 66 34.81 -2.10 49.75
CA GLU A 66 35.08 -3.50 49.52
C GLU A 66 34.51 -3.97 48.16
N GLU A 67 35.20 -4.96 47.64
CA GLU A 67 35.28 -5.51 46.30
C GLU A 67 34.30 -6.69 46.16
N ALA A 68 33.60 -6.80 45.02
CA ALA A 68 33.11 -8.10 44.54
C ALA A 68 32.78 -8.01 43.04
N ALA A 69 33.67 -8.59 42.25
CA ALA A 69 33.40 -9.00 40.89
C ALA A 69 32.33 -10.10 40.86
N GLN A 70 31.42 -10.03 39.89
CA GLN A 70 30.85 -11.22 39.25
C GLN A 70 30.44 -10.85 37.83
N ALA A 71 31.16 -11.47 36.89
CA ALA A 71 30.77 -11.60 35.50
C ALA A 71 29.58 -12.56 35.43
N GLU A 72 28.59 -12.24 34.61
CA GLU A 72 27.64 -13.22 34.11
C GLU A 72 27.36 -12.91 32.64
N GLU A 73 27.19 -14.00 31.89
CA GLU A 73 27.43 -14.17 30.47
C GLU A 73 26.42 -13.44 29.58
N ALA A 74 26.94 -12.90 28.47
CA ALA A 74 26.15 -12.53 27.32
C ALA A 74 25.68 -13.81 26.60
N ALA A 75 24.37 -13.92 26.38
CA ALA A 75 23.78 -14.78 25.37
C ALA A 75 23.23 -13.88 24.24
N PRO A 76 23.40 -14.25 22.97
CA PRO A 76 23.20 -13.35 21.85
C PRO A 76 21.72 -13.17 21.54
N GLN A 77 21.30 -11.91 21.38
CA GLN A 77 20.07 -11.57 20.68
C GLN A 77 20.35 -11.74 19.19
N THR A 78 19.71 -12.74 18.59
CA THR A 78 19.58 -12.87 17.14
C THR A 78 18.44 -11.95 16.72
N ASP A 79 18.77 -10.72 16.32
CA ASP A 79 17.85 -9.92 15.53
C ASP A 79 17.87 -10.44 14.10
N GLU A 80 16.69 -10.83 13.63
CA GLU A 80 16.43 -11.22 12.26
C GLU A 80 16.85 -10.08 11.34
N ALA A 81 17.86 -10.39 10.52
CA ALA A 81 18.31 -9.57 9.43
C ALA A 81 17.11 -9.18 8.56
N ALA A 82 16.98 -7.88 8.32
CA ALA A 82 16.20 -7.33 7.22
C ALA A 82 16.57 -8.09 5.94
N GLU A 83 15.61 -8.87 5.46
CA GLU A 83 15.73 -9.62 4.22
C GLU A 83 15.79 -8.61 3.07
N ALA A 84 16.93 -8.61 2.37
CA ALA A 84 17.19 -7.76 1.22
C ALA A 84 16.15 -8.02 0.12
N ALA A 85 15.36 -7.00 -0.21
CA ALA A 85 14.55 -6.97 -1.42
C ALA A 85 15.45 -6.98 -2.67
N PRO A 86 15.18 -7.80 -3.70
CA PRO A 86 15.99 -7.82 -4.91
C PRO A 86 15.64 -6.67 -5.85
N GLU A 87 16.68 -5.93 -6.24
CA GLU A 87 16.87 -5.10 -7.45
C GLU A 87 15.62 -4.70 -8.25
N ALA A 88 15.12 -3.48 -8.02
CA ALA A 88 14.23 -2.79 -8.94
C ALA A 88 15.03 -2.19 -10.11
N LYS A 89 14.87 -2.77 -11.30
CA LYS A 89 15.32 -2.15 -12.56
C LYS A 89 14.40 -1.00 -12.96
N GLU A 90 15.03 0.15 -13.13
CA GLU A 90 14.70 1.32 -13.96
C GLU A 90 13.32 1.35 -14.65
N SER A 91 12.56 2.42 -14.37
CA SER A 91 11.49 2.93 -15.24
C SER A 91 11.95 4.29 -15.80
N PRO A 92 11.96 4.52 -17.13
CA PRO A 92 12.52 5.75 -17.70
C PRO A 92 11.49 6.87 -17.78
N THR A 93 11.92 8.07 -17.35
CA THR A 93 11.24 9.35 -17.49
C THR A 93 11.03 9.72 -18.96
N GLN A 94 9.82 10.20 -19.28
CA GLN A 94 9.41 10.68 -20.60
C GLN A 94 10.17 11.95 -21.01
N GLU A 95 10.96 11.88 -22.08
CA GLU A 95 11.26 13.02 -22.95
C GLU A 95 10.72 12.75 -24.37
N ALA A 96 10.03 13.74 -24.92
CA ALA A 96 9.37 13.68 -26.22
C ALA A 96 10.37 13.50 -27.40
N PRO A 97 10.06 12.67 -28.43
CA PRO A 97 10.89 12.64 -29.63
C PRO A 97 10.18 13.22 -30.86
N ALA A 98 10.86 14.15 -31.51
CA ALA A 98 10.71 14.42 -32.93
C ALA A 98 11.63 13.48 -33.74
N GLU A 99 11.08 12.97 -34.86
CA GLU A 99 11.72 12.33 -36.01
C GLU A 99 12.04 10.80 -35.97
N LYS A 100 11.77 10.17 -37.12
CA LYS A 100 11.68 8.73 -37.46
C LYS A 100 12.80 8.40 -38.49
N PRO A 101 13.04 7.14 -38.91
CA PRO A 101 13.51 5.95 -38.18
C PRO A 101 14.80 5.32 -38.80
N GLU A 102 15.53 4.48 -38.04
CA GLU A 102 16.32 3.38 -38.64
C GLU A 102 16.16 2.07 -37.84
N LYS A 103 16.06 0.97 -38.59
CA LYS A 103 15.79 -0.42 -38.17
C LYS A 103 16.99 -1.06 -37.46
N SER A 104 16.76 -1.79 -36.38
CA SER A 104 17.61 -2.92 -35.96
C SER A 104 16.79 -4.04 -35.32
N GLU A 105 17.29 -5.26 -35.44
CA GLU A 105 16.56 -6.53 -35.37
C GLU A 105 16.43 -7.13 -33.96
N LYS A 106 15.29 -7.80 -33.78
CA LYS A 106 14.78 -8.66 -32.70
C LYS A 106 15.80 -9.33 -31.74
N LYS A 107 15.49 -9.23 -30.45
CA LYS A 107 15.45 -10.36 -29.51
C LYS A 107 14.14 -10.25 -28.71
N LYS A 108 13.23 -11.22 -28.90
CA LYS A 108 11.89 -11.24 -28.27
C LYS A 108 11.97 -12.04 -26.98
N THR A 109 11.83 -11.37 -25.85
CA THR A 109 11.40 -11.93 -24.58
C THR A 109 10.05 -11.29 -24.29
N GLY A 110 8.99 -12.08 -24.40
CA GLY A 110 7.61 -11.65 -24.16
C GLY A 110 7.32 -11.65 -22.66
N TRP A 111 7.12 -10.46 -22.10
CA TRP A 111 6.25 -10.17 -20.96
C TRP A 111 6.06 -8.64 -20.94
N LEU A 112 4.89 -8.21 -20.49
CA LEU A 112 4.44 -6.84 -20.17
C LEU A 112 3.43 -6.28 -21.19
N LEU A 113 2.17 -6.70 -21.03
CA LEU A 113 0.99 -5.91 -21.37
C LEU A 113 0.93 -4.69 -20.41
N GLY A 114 1.67 -3.64 -20.72
CA GLY A 114 1.70 -2.40 -19.94
C GLY A 114 1.16 -1.25 -20.79
N GLY A 115 -0.04 -0.75 -20.44
CA GLY A 115 -0.55 0.49 -21.03
C GLY A 115 -2.05 0.66 -20.80
N ALA A 116 -2.87 -0.27 -21.27
CA ALA A 116 -4.33 -0.13 -21.22
C ALA A 116 -5.00 -0.86 -20.04
N ILE A 117 -4.32 -1.82 -19.39
CA ILE A 117 -4.87 -2.64 -18.29
C ILE A 117 -4.67 -1.98 -16.90
N ALA A 118 -3.78 -0.99 -16.79
CA ALA A 118 -3.37 -0.39 -15.52
C ALA A 118 -4.50 0.38 -14.78
N VAL A 119 -5.58 0.76 -15.48
CA VAL A 119 -6.67 1.58 -14.90
C VAL A 119 -7.59 0.77 -13.97
N LEU A 120 -7.50 -0.57 -13.94
CA LEU A 120 -8.39 -1.42 -13.13
C LEU A 120 -7.76 -1.99 -11.83
N VAL A 121 -6.56 -1.56 -11.45
CA VAL A 121 -5.82 -2.16 -10.31
C VAL A 121 -6.44 -1.80 -8.95
N ILE A 122 -7.04 -0.60 -8.82
CA ILE A 122 -7.53 -0.09 -7.52
C ILE A 122 -8.82 -0.81 -7.06
N VAL A 123 -9.77 -1.06 -7.96
CA VAL A 123 -11.01 -1.81 -7.62
C VAL A 123 -10.73 -3.27 -7.33
N ILE A 124 -9.74 -3.87 -8.01
CA ILE A 124 -9.36 -5.26 -7.78
C ILE A 124 -8.64 -5.41 -6.44
N ALA A 125 -7.78 -4.47 -6.05
CA ALA A 125 -7.14 -4.49 -4.73
C ALA A 125 -8.17 -4.48 -3.59
N LEU A 126 -9.24 -3.68 -3.68
CA LEU A 126 -10.31 -3.64 -2.68
C LEU A 126 -11.14 -4.93 -2.62
N LEU A 127 -11.43 -5.55 -3.77
CA LEU A 127 -12.14 -6.84 -3.84
C LEU A 127 -11.28 -8.01 -3.31
N VAL A 128 -9.97 -7.99 -3.57
CA VAL A 128 -9.02 -8.98 -3.04
C VAL A 128 -8.88 -8.83 -1.53
N VAL A 129 -8.77 -7.60 -1.00
CA VAL A 129 -8.76 -7.36 0.46
C VAL A 129 -10.04 -7.87 1.10
N LYS A 130 -11.23 -7.63 0.51
CA LYS A 130 -12.51 -8.16 1.04
C LYS A 130 -12.54 -9.69 1.05
N ILE A 131 -12.09 -10.36 -0.01
CA ILE A 131 -12.03 -11.83 -0.09
C ILE A 131 -11.04 -12.41 0.94
N VAL A 132 -9.89 -11.77 1.14
CA VAL A 132 -8.91 -12.16 2.16
C VAL A 132 -9.47 -11.94 3.57
N ARG A 133 -10.13 -10.81 3.84
CA ARG A 133 -10.76 -10.48 5.14
C ARG A 133 -11.91 -11.44 5.47
N ASP A 134 -12.79 -11.74 4.51
CA ASP A 134 -13.89 -12.71 4.69
C ASP A 134 -13.38 -14.16 4.88
N SER A 135 -12.24 -14.51 4.27
CA SER A 135 -11.57 -15.79 4.49
C SER A 135 -10.94 -15.89 5.90
N GLN A 136 -10.33 -14.81 6.40
CA GLN A 136 -9.79 -14.74 7.76
C GLN A 136 -10.90 -14.82 8.83
N ILE A 137 -12.05 -14.15 8.61
CA ILE A 137 -13.18 -14.16 9.56
C ILE A 137 -13.83 -15.57 9.67
N LYS A 138 -13.95 -16.31 8.56
CA LYS A 138 -14.49 -17.70 8.59
C LYS A 138 -13.60 -18.69 9.37
N ASN A 139 -12.29 -18.42 9.45
CA ASN A 139 -11.36 -19.27 10.19
C ASN A 139 -11.38 -19.02 11.71
N VAL A 140 -11.93 -17.89 12.18
CA VAL A 140 -12.00 -17.55 13.62
C VAL A 140 -13.28 -18.09 14.29
N ASP A 141 -14.39 -18.22 13.56
CA ASP A 141 -15.69 -18.62 14.15
C ASP A 141 -15.91 -20.15 14.23
N THR A 142 -15.03 -20.98 13.68
CA THR A 142 -15.21 -22.45 13.68
C THR A 142 -14.50 -23.16 14.84
N ALA A 143 -13.89 -22.40 15.75
CA ALA A 143 -13.15 -22.94 16.90
C ALA A 143 -13.75 -22.48 18.24
N THR A 144 -15.05 -22.64 18.48
CA THR A 144 -15.65 -22.90 19.81
C THR A 144 -17.16 -23.14 19.65
N THR A 145 -17.61 -24.38 19.76
CA THR A 145 -18.89 -24.67 20.43
C THR A 145 -18.90 -26.11 20.92
N GLU A 146 -19.20 -26.22 22.22
CA GLU A 146 -19.08 -27.39 23.07
C GLU A 146 -19.99 -28.57 22.68
N GLU A 147 -19.47 -29.77 22.95
CA GLU A 147 -20.19 -31.01 23.18
C GLU A 147 -21.49 -30.86 24.00
N THR A 148 -22.56 -31.53 23.60
CA THR A 148 -23.46 -32.28 24.52
C THR A 148 -24.32 -33.34 23.80
N VAL A 149 -23.82 -34.58 23.83
CA VAL A 149 -24.45 -35.90 24.10
C VAL A 149 -25.97 -36.13 23.82
N ALA A 150 -26.31 -37.18 23.03
CA ALA A 150 -26.98 -38.42 23.50
C ALA A 150 -27.55 -39.36 22.37
N ASP A 151 -26.86 -40.49 22.19
CA ASP A 151 -27.34 -41.90 22.20
C ASP A 151 -28.56 -42.37 21.36
N ALA A 152 -28.33 -43.37 20.48
CA ALA A 152 -29.03 -44.67 20.51
C ALA A 152 -28.48 -45.72 19.51
N SER A 153 -27.80 -46.73 20.07
CA SER A 153 -28.02 -48.18 19.88
C SER A 153 -27.57 -48.95 18.61
N THR A 154 -26.55 -49.81 18.84
CA THR A 154 -26.40 -51.26 18.51
C THR A 154 -26.38 -51.71 17.02
N ASP A 155 -25.52 -52.62 16.55
CA ASP A 155 -25.19 -53.93 17.14
C ASP A 155 -23.96 -54.62 16.46
N ALA A 156 -23.24 -55.45 17.26
CA ALA A 156 -22.38 -56.63 16.97
C ALA A 156 -21.21 -56.57 15.93
N ALA A 157 -19.92 -56.63 16.37
CA ALA A 157 -19.07 -57.83 16.64
C ALA A 157 -18.34 -58.34 15.37
N ASP A 158 -17.05 -58.74 15.30
CA ASP A 158 -15.91 -59.03 16.20
C ASP A 158 -14.65 -59.04 15.27
N PRO A 159 -13.40 -58.83 15.76
CA PRO A 159 -12.22 -58.54 14.95
C PRO A 159 -11.32 -59.78 14.75
N SER A 160 -10.70 -59.90 13.58
CA SER A 160 -9.45 -60.66 13.45
C SER A 160 -8.65 -60.27 12.21
N ASP A 161 -7.34 -60.20 12.44
CA ASP A 161 -6.21 -60.29 11.51
C ASP A 161 -5.59 -59.00 10.98
N THR A 162 -4.47 -58.67 11.63
CA THR A 162 -3.37 -57.81 11.19
C THR A 162 -2.42 -58.58 10.23
N PRO A 163 -1.42 -57.92 9.62
CA PRO A 163 -1.28 -57.71 8.19
C PRO A 163 -0.26 -58.65 7.53
N ASP A 164 -0.30 -58.78 6.21
CA ASP A 164 0.86 -59.29 5.45
C ASP A 164 1.08 -58.44 4.20
N ASP A 165 2.25 -57.80 4.19
CA ASP A 165 2.89 -57.17 3.05
C ASP A 165 3.20 -58.22 1.98
N ALA A 166 2.72 -58.00 0.75
CA ALA A 166 3.35 -58.55 -0.43
C ALA A 166 3.12 -57.62 -1.62
N LEU A 167 4.14 -56.80 -1.90
CA LEU A 167 4.40 -56.20 -3.19
C LEU A 167 4.38 -57.30 -4.28
N ASP A 168 3.43 -57.21 -5.21
CA ASP A 168 3.59 -57.79 -6.55
C ASP A 168 3.38 -56.67 -7.57
N SER A 169 4.45 -56.41 -8.31
CA SER A 169 4.54 -55.47 -9.42
C SER A 169 4.30 -56.26 -10.70
N SER A 170 3.14 -56.07 -11.34
CA SER A 170 3.01 -56.15 -12.80
C SER A 170 1.66 -55.64 -13.28
N GLY A 171 1.69 -54.71 -14.24
CA GLY A 171 0.52 -54.40 -15.08
C GLY A 171 0.11 -52.93 -15.11
N ASP A 172 0.88 -52.14 -15.86
CA ASP A 172 0.42 -51.24 -16.92
C ASP A 172 -0.93 -50.51 -16.72
N GLY A 173 -0.83 -49.19 -16.54
CA GLY A 173 -1.94 -48.25 -16.66
C GLY A 173 -2.14 -47.40 -15.43
N GLU A 174 -1.16 -46.56 -15.08
CA GLU A 174 -1.33 -45.53 -14.07
C GLU A 174 -2.28 -44.45 -14.61
N SER A 175 -3.57 -44.68 -14.40
CA SER A 175 -4.58 -43.64 -14.33
C SER A 175 -4.44 -43.00 -12.95
N THR A 176 -3.54 -42.03 -12.81
CA THR A 176 -3.55 -41.09 -11.67
C THR A 176 -4.60 -40.02 -11.94
N GLU A 177 -5.87 -40.44 -12.04
CA GLU A 177 -6.96 -39.50 -11.81
C GLU A 177 -7.03 -39.27 -10.30
N ILE A 178 -6.39 -38.19 -9.85
CA ILE A 178 -6.80 -37.57 -8.59
C ILE A 178 -8.28 -37.24 -8.78
N PRO A 179 -9.22 -37.77 -7.97
CA PRO A 179 -10.59 -37.31 -8.03
C PRO A 179 -10.59 -35.86 -7.53
N LEU A 180 -10.49 -34.92 -8.46
CA LEU A 180 -10.79 -33.52 -8.19
C LEU A 180 -12.26 -33.47 -7.80
N ASN A 181 -12.55 -33.11 -6.55
CA ASN A 181 -13.92 -32.82 -6.13
C ASN A 181 -14.47 -31.54 -6.81
N GLY A 182 -13.63 -30.81 -7.54
CA GLY A 182 -13.98 -29.59 -8.24
C GLY A 182 -14.76 -29.79 -9.54
N VAL A 183 -15.41 -28.72 -9.97
CA VAL A 183 -16.18 -28.65 -11.21
C VAL A 183 -15.37 -27.88 -12.26
N SER A 184 -15.22 -28.47 -13.44
CA SER A 184 -14.65 -27.79 -14.61
C SER A 184 -15.75 -27.13 -15.46
N TYR A 185 -15.45 -25.93 -15.93
CA TYR A 185 -16.24 -25.14 -16.88
C TYR A 185 -15.51 -24.96 -18.22
N THR A 186 -14.45 -25.74 -18.43
CA THR A 186 -13.62 -25.69 -19.64
C THR A 186 -14.35 -26.35 -20.80
N VAL A 187 -14.40 -25.66 -21.94
CA VAL A 187 -14.94 -26.17 -23.21
C VAL A 187 -13.91 -25.99 -24.33
N ALA A 188 -14.00 -26.81 -25.37
CA ALA A 188 -13.22 -26.59 -26.58
C ALA A 188 -13.72 -25.34 -27.35
N ALA A 189 -12.83 -24.67 -28.06
CA ALA A 189 -13.17 -23.44 -28.78
C ALA A 189 -14.27 -23.62 -29.85
N ASP A 190 -14.36 -24.80 -30.46
CA ASP A 190 -15.40 -25.14 -31.44
C ASP A 190 -16.77 -25.47 -30.80
N GLU A 191 -16.82 -25.67 -29.49
CA GLU A 191 -18.05 -25.85 -28.72
C GLU A 191 -18.72 -24.51 -28.35
N LEU A 192 -18.01 -23.37 -28.48
CA LEU A 192 -18.55 -22.02 -28.30
C LEU A 192 -19.46 -21.57 -29.45
N THR A 193 -20.53 -22.32 -29.69
CA THR A 193 -21.60 -21.94 -30.63
C THR A 193 -22.32 -20.66 -30.15
N ASP A 194 -23.03 -19.98 -31.06
CA ASP A 194 -23.86 -18.81 -30.69
C ASP A 194 -24.86 -19.13 -29.56
N GLU A 195 -25.43 -20.33 -29.57
CA GLU A 195 -26.33 -20.79 -28.50
C GLU A 195 -25.61 -20.88 -27.15
N VAL A 196 -24.35 -21.34 -27.12
CA VAL A 196 -23.54 -21.40 -25.89
C VAL A 196 -23.12 -20.01 -25.43
N LEU A 197 -22.72 -19.14 -26.37
CA LEU A 197 -22.31 -17.77 -26.09
C LEU A 197 -23.45 -16.91 -25.53
N ASP A 198 -24.68 -17.16 -25.97
CA ASP A 198 -25.88 -16.43 -25.54
C ASP A 198 -26.47 -16.95 -24.22
N ARG A 199 -25.93 -18.04 -23.64
CA ARG A 199 -26.35 -18.51 -22.31
C ARG A 199 -26.06 -17.45 -21.27
N VAL A 200 -27.04 -17.24 -20.39
CA VAL A 200 -26.93 -16.33 -19.26
C VAL A 200 -26.21 -17.03 -18.12
N VAL A 201 -25.11 -16.45 -17.67
CA VAL A 201 -24.29 -16.94 -16.55
C VAL A 201 -24.60 -16.20 -15.26
N ALA A 202 -24.96 -14.92 -15.36
CA ALA A 202 -25.42 -14.14 -14.21
C ALA A 202 -26.37 -13.00 -14.59
N LYS A 203 -27.16 -12.55 -13.61
CA LYS A 203 -27.98 -11.33 -13.72
C LYS A 203 -27.78 -10.46 -12.49
N CYS A 204 -27.68 -9.15 -12.67
CA CYS A 204 -27.61 -8.15 -11.61
C CYS A 204 -28.54 -6.98 -11.96
N GLY A 205 -29.69 -6.89 -11.30
CA GLY A 205 -30.73 -5.92 -11.69
C GLY A 205 -31.19 -6.16 -13.13
N ASP A 206 -31.10 -5.12 -13.96
CA ASP A 206 -31.48 -5.17 -15.38
C ASP A 206 -30.33 -5.66 -16.29
N MET A 207 -29.12 -5.83 -15.74
CA MET A 207 -27.95 -6.27 -16.49
C MET A 207 -27.78 -7.79 -16.47
N THR A 208 -27.27 -8.32 -17.58
CA THR A 208 -27.03 -9.74 -17.79
C THR A 208 -25.57 -9.96 -18.20
N LEU A 209 -24.97 -11.03 -17.68
CA LEU A 209 -23.68 -11.56 -18.08
C LEU A 209 -23.89 -12.83 -18.89
N THR A 210 -23.30 -12.89 -20.08
CA THR A 210 -23.34 -14.07 -20.95
C THR A 210 -21.96 -14.69 -21.11
N ASN A 211 -21.87 -15.89 -21.68
CA ASN A 211 -20.58 -16.51 -22.03
C ASN A 211 -19.78 -15.69 -23.07
N ARG A 212 -20.42 -14.73 -23.75
CA ARG A 212 -19.72 -13.78 -24.62
C ARG A 212 -18.82 -12.82 -23.85
N ASP A 213 -19.28 -12.38 -22.68
CA ASP A 213 -18.64 -11.33 -21.88
C ASP A 213 -17.87 -11.90 -20.68
N LEU A 214 -18.29 -13.08 -20.18
CA LEU A 214 -17.71 -13.75 -19.03
C LEU A 214 -16.18 -13.84 -19.06
N PRO A 215 -15.52 -14.18 -20.19
CA PRO A 215 -14.08 -14.38 -20.19
C PRO A 215 -13.29 -13.12 -19.82
N VAL A 216 -13.83 -11.92 -20.11
CA VAL A 216 -13.20 -10.66 -19.68
C VAL A 216 -13.12 -10.59 -18.15
N TYR A 217 -14.23 -10.86 -17.46
CA TYR A 217 -14.28 -10.84 -16.00
C TYR A 217 -13.42 -11.93 -15.36
N TYR A 218 -13.46 -13.14 -15.92
CA TYR A 218 -12.71 -14.30 -15.45
C TYR A 218 -11.20 -14.10 -15.60
N CYS A 219 -10.72 -13.84 -16.82
CA CYS A 219 -9.29 -13.69 -17.08
C CYS A 219 -8.72 -12.45 -16.37
N GLN A 220 -9.52 -11.39 -16.16
CA GLN A 220 -9.06 -10.24 -15.38
C GLN A 220 -8.70 -10.62 -13.94
N GLN A 221 -9.39 -11.58 -13.32
CA GLN A 221 -9.02 -12.04 -11.97
C GLN A 221 -7.68 -12.77 -11.98
N TYR A 222 -7.49 -13.69 -12.92
CA TYR A 222 -6.22 -14.40 -13.08
C TYR A 222 -5.08 -13.42 -13.37
N LEU A 223 -5.26 -12.50 -14.31
CA LEU A 223 -4.24 -11.52 -14.69
C LEU A 223 -3.87 -10.62 -13.50
N SER A 224 -4.85 -10.17 -12.71
CA SER A 224 -4.56 -9.37 -11.52
C SER A 224 -3.80 -10.18 -10.47
N PHE A 225 -4.21 -11.43 -10.25
CA PHE A 225 -3.53 -12.34 -9.33
C PHE A 225 -2.08 -12.58 -9.77
N ALA A 226 -1.87 -12.92 -11.04
CA ALA A 226 -0.55 -13.13 -11.61
C ALA A 226 0.34 -11.88 -11.52
N ASN A 227 -0.20 -10.68 -11.75
CA ASN A 227 0.55 -9.43 -11.57
C ASN A 227 0.90 -9.15 -10.11
N THR A 228 -0.02 -9.44 -9.18
CA THR A 228 0.19 -9.21 -7.74
C THR A 228 1.33 -10.07 -7.21
N TYR A 229 1.36 -11.35 -7.60
CA TYR A 229 2.37 -12.29 -7.10
C TYR A 229 3.64 -12.34 -7.97
N GLY A 230 3.58 -11.90 -9.22
CA GLY A 230 4.74 -11.75 -10.09
C GLY A 230 5.64 -12.98 -10.10
N MET A 231 6.90 -12.81 -9.70
CA MET A 231 7.89 -13.88 -9.62
C MET A 231 7.58 -14.97 -8.59
N TYR A 232 6.68 -14.69 -7.64
CA TYR A 232 6.27 -15.64 -6.60
C TYR A 232 5.07 -16.51 -7.01
N LEU A 233 4.45 -16.24 -8.17
CA LEU A 233 3.25 -16.95 -8.62
C LEU A 233 3.46 -18.48 -8.66
N SER A 234 4.64 -18.94 -9.10
CA SER A 234 4.97 -20.37 -9.20
C SER A 234 5.09 -21.08 -7.84
N TYR A 235 5.21 -20.34 -6.74
CA TYR A 235 5.15 -20.93 -5.39
C TYR A 235 3.72 -21.12 -4.90
N ILE A 236 2.75 -20.45 -5.51
CA ILE A 236 1.34 -20.44 -5.08
C ILE A 236 0.49 -21.35 -5.99
N MET A 237 0.85 -21.44 -7.27
CA MET A 237 0.10 -22.19 -8.28
C MET A 237 1.06 -22.79 -9.31
N ASP A 238 0.77 -24.00 -9.80
CA ASP A 238 1.50 -24.57 -10.92
C ASP A 238 1.03 -23.92 -12.23
N THR A 239 1.82 -22.99 -12.74
CA THR A 239 1.51 -22.24 -13.96
C THR A 239 1.59 -23.10 -15.23
N THR A 240 1.98 -24.38 -15.12
CA THR A 240 2.05 -25.33 -16.24
C THR A 240 0.80 -26.21 -16.36
N LEU A 241 -0.04 -26.25 -15.33
CA LEU A 241 -1.27 -27.03 -15.32
C LEU A 241 -2.49 -26.15 -15.61
N PRO A 242 -3.54 -26.71 -16.24
CA PRO A 242 -4.84 -26.04 -16.36
C PRO A 242 -5.41 -25.64 -15.00
N LEU A 243 -6.07 -24.49 -14.92
CA LEU A 243 -6.64 -23.98 -13.66
C LEU A 243 -7.78 -24.83 -13.11
N ASP A 244 -8.46 -25.59 -13.95
CA ASP A 244 -9.51 -26.53 -13.56
C ASP A 244 -8.97 -27.90 -13.13
N GLN A 245 -7.66 -28.11 -13.25
CA GLN A 245 -6.97 -29.33 -12.83
C GLN A 245 -6.17 -29.14 -11.53
N GLN A 246 -6.26 -27.96 -10.93
CA GLN A 246 -5.53 -27.60 -9.72
C GLN A 246 -6.51 -27.12 -8.66
N MET A 247 -6.47 -27.74 -7.48
CA MET A 247 -7.27 -27.30 -6.33
C MET A 247 -6.69 -26.01 -5.74
N TYR A 248 -7.57 -25.06 -5.45
CA TYR A 248 -7.28 -23.85 -4.67
C TYR A 248 -7.46 -24.13 -3.18
N ASP A 249 -8.53 -24.84 -2.82
CA ASP A 249 -8.87 -25.28 -1.47
C ASP A 249 -9.43 -26.72 -1.50
N GLU A 250 -10.04 -27.20 -0.40
CA GLU A 250 -10.59 -28.57 -0.33
C GLU A 250 -11.80 -28.81 -1.26
N GLU A 251 -12.47 -27.75 -1.71
CA GLU A 251 -13.75 -27.81 -2.44
C GLU A 251 -13.68 -27.25 -3.87
N ASN A 252 -12.78 -26.31 -4.13
CA ASN A 252 -12.77 -25.51 -5.36
C ASN A 252 -11.42 -25.58 -6.08
N THR A 253 -11.48 -25.66 -7.41
CA THR A 253 -10.32 -25.44 -8.29
C THR A 253 -9.95 -23.96 -8.36
N TRP A 254 -8.74 -23.67 -8.84
CA TRP A 254 -8.34 -22.31 -9.20
C TRP A 254 -9.27 -21.69 -10.25
N GLN A 255 -9.76 -22.47 -11.22
CA GLN A 255 -10.77 -22.00 -12.17
C GLN A 255 -12.05 -21.55 -11.45
N GLN A 256 -12.55 -22.35 -10.50
CA GLN A 256 -13.74 -21.99 -9.70
C GLN A 256 -13.52 -20.72 -8.89
N MET A 257 -12.34 -20.57 -8.26
CA MET A 257 -11.99 -19.36 -7.50
C MET A 257 -12.05 -18.10 -8.38
N PHE A 258 -11.37 -18.11 -9.53
CA PHE A 258 -11.37 -16.95 -10.44
C PHE A 258 -12.72 -16.72 -11.11
N LEU A 259 -13.48 -17.77 -11.42
CA LEU A 259 -14.85 -17.64 -11.95
C LEU A 259 -15.75 -16.95 -10.93
N ASN A 260 -15.73 -17.40 -9.68
CA ASN A 260 -16.52 -16.79 -8.61
C ASN A 260 -16.11 -15.32 -8.36
N ALA A 261 -14.81 -15.03 -8.34
CA ALA A 261 -14.33 -13.65 -8.23
C ALA A 261 -14.76 -12.77 -9.44
N GLY A 262 -14.74 -13.32 -10.66
CA GLY A 262 -15.22 -12.65 -11.86
C GLY A 262 -16.73 -12.35 -11.80
N LEU A 263 -17.53 -13.27 -11.26
CA LEU A 263 -18.96 -13.06 -11.04
C LEU A 263 -19.23 -11.96 -10.01
N SER A 264 -18.46 -11.91 -8.92
CA SER A 264 -18.53 -10.82 -7.94
C SER A 264 -18.15 -9.47 -8.54
N MET A 265 -17.12 -9.42 -9.40
CA MET A 265 -16.76 -8.20 -10.14
C MET A 265 -17.89 -7.76 -11.07
N PHE A 266 -18.51 -8.69 -11.82
CA PHE A 266 -19.67 -8.37 -12.64
C PHE A 266 -20.83 -7.83 -11.80
N GLN A 267 -21.13 -8.46 -10.67
CA GLN A 267 -22.18 -7.99 -9.76
C GLN A 267 -21.95 -6.53 -9.36
N TYR A 268 -20.74 -6.20 -8.91
CA TYR A 268 -20.38 -4.85 -8.51
C TYR A 268 -20.45 -3.86 -9.68
N HIS A 269 -19.76 -4.13 -10.80
CA HIS A 269 -19.75 -3.24 -11.97
C HIS A 269 -21.17 -2.99 -12.48
N ALA A 270 -22.01 -4.02 -12.52
CA ALA A 270 -23.39 -3.90 -12.95
C ALA A 270 -24.23 -3.06 -11.99
N ALA A 271 -24.12 -3.29 -10.68
CA ALA A 271 -24.87 -2.54 -9.68
C ALA A 271 -24.43 -1.07 -9.65
N ALA A 272 -23.13 -0.81 -9.64
CA ALA A 272 -22.57 0.53 -9.57
C ALA A 272 -22.85 1.34 -10.84
N ALA A 273 -22.73 0.74 -12.03
CA ALA A 273 -23.08 1.42 -13.28
C ALA A 273 -24.57 1.79 -13.33
N GLN A 274 -25.48 0.87 -12.94
CA GLN A 274 -26.92 1.17 -12.88
C GLN A 274 -27.23 2.29 -11.87
N GLU A 275 -26.59 2.28 -10.70
CA GLU A 275 -26.80 3.32 -9.70
C GLU A 275 -26.25 4.67 -10.15
N ALA A 276 -25.09 4.70 -10.80
CA ALA A 276 -24.50 5.89 -11.38
C ALA A 276 -25.42 6.50 -12.45
N GLU A 277 -25.92 5.68 -13.38
CA GLU A 277 -26.86 6.13 -14.43
C GLU A 277 -28.16 6.68 -13.84
N LYS A 278 -28.70 6.00 -12.82
CA LYS A 278 -29.90 6.44 -12.10
C LYS A 278 -29.67 7.75 -11.35
N ALA A 279 -28.47 7.98 -10.83
CA ALA A 279 -28.06 9.24 -10.22
C ALA A 279 -27.75 10.34 -11.25
N GLY A 280 -27.73 10.02 -12.55
CA GLY A 280 -27.38 10.95 -13.61
C GLY A 280 -25.88 11.26 -13.69
N TYR A 281 -25.04 10.45 -13.04
CA TYR A 281 -23.58 10.59 -13.10
C TYR A 281 -23.09 10.40 -14.53
N GLN A 282 -22.11 11.20 -14.93
CA GLN A 282 -21.46 11.12 -16.24
C GLN A 282 -19.98 10.86 -16.04
N LEU A 283 -19.38 10.10 -16.95
CA LEU A 283 -17.94 9.87 -16.94
C LEU A 283 -17.18 11.18 -17.03
N SER A 284 -16.00 11.21 -16.42
CA SER A 284 -15.03 12.28 -16.62
C SER A 284 -14.62 12.39 -18.10
N ALA A 285 -14.17 13.58 -18.50
CA ALA A 285 -13.67 13.80 -19.87
C ALA A 285 -12.47 12.88 -20.20
N GLU A 286 -11.66 12.54 -19.21
CA GLU A 286 -10.53 11.62 -19.34
C GLU A 286 -11.00 10.17 -19.60
N SER A 287 -12.01 9.70 -18.88
CA SER A 287 -12.61 8.38 -19.12
C SER A 287 -13.35 8.31 -20.44
N GLU A 288 -14.05 9.38 -20.84
CA GLU A 288 -14.67 9.48 -22.17
C GLU A 288 -13.63 9.41 -23.28
N GLN A 289 -12.50 10.13 -23.13
CA GLN A 289 -11.39 10.06 -24.07
C GLN A 289 -10.77 8.66 -24.11
N THR A 290 -10.54 8.05 -22.94
CA THR A 290 -10.02 6.67 -22.83
C THR A 290 -10.88 5.69 -23.61
N LEU A 291 -12.21 5.76 -23.47
CA LEU A 291 -13.13 4.89 -24.21
C LEU A 291 -13.15 5.19 -25.72
N ALA A 292 -13.02 6.46 -26.12
CA ALA A 292 -13.00 6.86 -27.51
C ALA A 292 -11.74 6.38 -28.25
N GLU A 293 -10.59 6.38 -27.57
CA GLU A 293 -9.28 6.00 -28.13
C GLU A 293 -8.97 4.51 -27.95
N LEU A 294 -9.76 3.77 -27.16
CA LEU A 294 -9.53 2.37 -26.80
C LEU A 294 -9.21 1.49 -28.02
N LYS A 295 -10.01 1.58 -29.08
CA LYS A 295 -9.82 0.78 -30.29
C LYS A 295 -8.49 1.05 -30.98
N ASP A 296 -8.12 2.32 -31.12
CA ASP A 296 -6.89 2.73 -31.80
C ASP A 296 -5.66 2.34 -30.96
N ASN A 297 -5.77 2.45 -29.64
CA ASN A 297 -4.74 2.02 -28.69
C ASN A 297 -4.54 0.50 -28.73
N LEU A 298 -5.62 -0.29 -28.70
CA LEU A 298 -5.57 -1.75 -28.84
C LEU A 298 -5.04 -2.18 -30.20
N GLN A 299 -5.39 -1.48 -31.27
CA GLN A 299 -4.87 -1.75 -32.62
C GLN A 299 -3.36 -1.49 -32.70
N SER A 300 -2.90 -0.38 -32.11
CA SER A 300 -1.47 -0.05 -32.05
C SER A 300 -0.68 -1.09 -31.25
N ALA A 301 -1.25 -1.54 -30.13
CA ALA A 301 -0.68 -2.65 -29.35
C ALA A 301 -0.63 -3.94 -30.16
N ALA A 302 -1.74 -4.32 -30.80
CA ALA A 302 -1.83 -5.50 -31.65
C ALA A 302 -0.71 -5.52 -32.71
N GLU A 303 -0.51 -4.40 -33.42
CA GLU A 303 0.55 -4.26 -34.43
C GLU A 303 1.96 -4.41 -33.85
N SER A 304 2.20 -3.83 -32.66
CA SER A 304 3.49 -3.92 -31.97
C SER A 304 3.84 -5.37 -31.59
N TYR A 305 2.86 -6.12 -31.10
CA TYR A 305 3.04 -7.52 -30.70
C TYR A 305 2.91 -8.52 -31.86
N GLY A 306 2.45 -8.07 -33.03
CA GLY A 306 2.35 -8.88 -34.25
C GLY A 306 1.02 -9.61 -34.44
N PHE A 307 -0.05 -9.14 -33.79
CA PHE A 307 -1.41 -9.61 -34.00
C PHE A 307 -2.04 -8.91 -35.21
N GLU A 308 -2.96 -9.60 -35.88
CA GLU A 308 -3.59 -9.11 -37.12
C GLU A 308 -4.63 -8.00 -36.87
N SER A 309 -5.17 -7.93 -35.65
CA SER A 309 -6.18 -6.95 -35.26
C SER A 309 -6.23 -6.75 -33.73
N ALA A 310 -6.87 -5.65 -33.31
CA ALA A 310 -7.23 -5.44 -31.90
C ALA A 310 -8.06 -6.59 -31.31
N ASP A 311 -8.99 -7.18 -32.09
CA ASP A 311 -9.77 -8.35 -31.64
C ASP A 311 -8.86 -9.55 -31.42
N ALA A 312 -7.96 -9.86 -32.37
CA ALA A 312 -7.04 -10.98 -32.24
C ALA A 312 -6.11 -10.82 -31.02
N TYR A 313 -5.71 -9.58 -30.73
CA TYR A 313 -4.95 -9.27 -29.52
C TYR A 313 -5.74 -9.53 -28.23
N LEU A 314 -7.00 -9.07 -28.16
CA LEU A 314 -7.87 -9.35 -27.01
C LEU A 314 -8.18 -10.85 -26.87
N GLN A 315 -8.45 -11.53 -27.97
CA GLN A 315 -8.79 -12.96 -27.97
C GLN A 315 -7.65 -13.83 -27.47
N ASN A 316 -6.41 -13.42 -27.72
CA ASN A 316 -5.24 -14.09 -27.17
C ASN A 316 -5.18 -14.01 -25.63
N SER A 317 -5.67 -12.91 -25.03
CA SER A 317 -5.62 -12.71 -23.58
C SER A 317 -6.87 -13.19 -22.84
N PHE A 318 -8.03 -13.08 -23.47
CA PHE A 318 -9.33 -13.30 -22.82
C PHE A 318 -10.13 -14.45 -23.43
N GLY A 319 -9.81 -14.88 -24.65
CA GLY A 319 -10.48 -15.99 -25.33
C GLY A 319 -11.29 -15.57 -26.55
N PRO A 320 -11.70 -16.57 -27.37
CA PRO A 320 -12.16 -16.35 -28.74
C PRO A 320 -13.47 -15.57 -28.88
N SER A 321 -14.27 -15.45 -27.81
CA SER A 321 -15.53 -14.71 -27.83
C SER A 321 -15.35 -13.19 -27.66
N VAL A 322 -14.19 -12.74 -27.20
CA VAL A 322 -13.93 -11.33 -26.86
C VAL A 322 -13.63 -10.52 -28.12
N THR A 323 -14.21 -9.32 -28.16
CA THR A 323 -14.04 -8.32 -29.23
C THR A 323 -13.77 -6.96 -28.59
N VAL A 324 -13.32 -5.98 -29.38
CA VAL A 324 -13.16 -4.59 -28.93
C VAL A 324 -14.47 -4.06 -28.35
N GLU A 325 -15.62 -4.35 -28.97
CA GLU A 325 -16.92 -3.89 -28.48
C GLU A 325 -17.28 -4.48 -27.11
N VAL A 326 -17.03 -5.77 -26.91
CA VAL A 326 -17.24 -6.46 -25.62
C VAL A 326 -16.33 -5.84 -24.54
N TYR A 327 -15.05 -5.65 -24.86
CA TYR A 327 -14.08 -5.08 -23.92
C TYR A 327 -14.38 -3.61 -23.60
N GLN A 328 -14.81 -2.82 -24.59
CA GLN A 328 -15.19 -1.43 -24.41
C GLN A 328 -16.40 -1.29 -23.47
N GLU A 329 -17.40 -2.15 -23.59
CA GLU A 329 -18.57 -2.14 -22.71
C GLU A 329 -18.21 -2.56 -21.28
N PHE A 330 -17.34 -3.56 -21.12
CA PHE A 330 -16.76 -3.90 -19.82
C PHE A 330 -16.07 -2.69 -19.18
N LEU A 331 -15.17 -2.04 -19.92
CA LEU A 331 -14.39 -0.89 -19.43
C LEU A 331 -15.30 0.29 -19.09
N ARG A 332 -16.30 0.58 -19.93
CA ARG A 332 -17.28 1.65 -19.66
C ARG A 332 -18.00 1.45 -18.33
N ARG A 333 -18.47 0.23 -18.04
CA ARG A 333 -19.16 -0.08 -16.78
C ARG A 333 -18.23 0.02 -15.59
N ALA A 334 -17.01 -0.50 -15.73
CA ALA A 334 -15.99 -0.42 -14.68
C ALA A 334 -15.65 1.03 -14.34
N LEU A 335 -15.36 1.87 -15.33
CA LEU A 335 -15.08 3.29 -15.15
C LEU A 335 -16.27 4.01 -14.52
N LEU A 336 -17.49 3.78 -15.02
CA LEU A 336 -18.67 4.47 -14.51
C LEU A 336 -18.95 4.13 -13.05
N GLY A 337 -18.86 2.84 -12.69
CA GLY A 337 -19.03 2.40 -11.31
C GLY A 337 -17.93 2.92 -10.38
N THR A 338 -16.68 2.89 -10.83
CA THR A 338 -15.51 3.34 -10.04
C THR A 338 -15.53 4.83 -9.79
N GLU A 339 -15.69 5.63 -10.85
CA GLU A 339 -15.74 7.08 -10.69
C GLU A 339 -16.93 7.53 -9.85
N TYR A 340 -18.09 6.87 -10.01
CA TYR A 340 -19.24 7.16 -9.18
C TYR A 340 -18.99 6.82 -7.71
N LEU A 341 -18.42 5.65 -7.41
CA LEU A 341 -18.02 5.30 -6.04
C LEU A 341 -17.06 6.33 -5.45
N ASN A 342 -16.00 6.70 -6.18
CA ASN A 342 -15.04 7.70 -5.75
C ASN A 342 -15.73 9.04 -5.49
N SER A 343 -16.66 9.47 -6.34
CA SER A 343 -17.42 10.70 -6.14
C SER A 343 -18.28 10.68 -4.86
N LEU A 344 -18.77 9.51 -4.44
CA LEU A 344 -19.53 9.35 -3.20
C LEU A 344 -18.60 9.37 -1.98
N VAL A 345 -17.44 8.71 -2.06
CA VAL A 345 -16.42 8.73 -1.00
C VAL A 345 -15.87 10.14 -0.79
N ASP A 346 -15.52 10.82 -1.88
CA ASP A 346 -15.02 12.20 -1.87
C ASP A 346 -16.03 13.19 -1.28
N ALA A 347 -17.34 12.88 -1.38
CA ALA A 347 -18.39 13.73 -0.84
C ALA A 347 -18.53 13.66 0.69
N GLU A 348 -18.05 12.59 1.34
CA GLU A 348 -18.22 12.41 2.79
C GLU A 348 -17.34 13.36 3.61
N GLN A 349 -16.13 13.69 3.13
CA GLN A 349 -15.19 14.63 3.76
C GLN A 349 -15.10 14.48 5.30
N PRO A 350 -14.53 13.38 5.82
CA PRO A 350 -14.49 13.12 7.25
C PRO A 350 -13.72 14.21 8.00
N THR A 351 -14.20 14.56 9.18
CA THR A 351 -13.56 15.52 10.07
C THR A 351 -12.36 14.92 10.79
N ASP A 352 -11.42 15.76 11.22
CA ASP A 352 -10.25 15.32 11.99
C ASP A 352 -10.63 14.54 13.26
N ALA A 353 -11.78 14.87 13.86
CA ALA A 353 -12.31 14.16 15.03
C ALA A 353 -12.78 12.73 14.67
N GLU A 354 -13.38 12.55 13.51
CA GLU A 354 -13.79 11.22 13.03
C GLU A 354 -12.59 10.35 12.68
N ILE A 355 -11.55 10.93 12.06
CA ILE A 355 -10.29 10.21 11.78
C ILE A 355 -9.57 9.84 13.08
N SER A 356 -9.50 10.76 14.04
CA SER A 356 -8.90 10.51 15.34
C SER A 356 -9.64 9.41 16.10
N GLN A 357 -10.98 9.41 16.06
CA GLN A 357 -11.81 8.36 16.66
C GLN A 357 -11.62 7.02 15.95
N TYR A 358 -11.57 7.03 14.61
CA TYR A 358 -11.32 5.82 13.83
C TYR A 358 -9.96 5.19 14.18
N TYR A 359 -8.92 6.01 14.36
CA TYR A 359 -7.64 5.53 14.88
C TYR A 359 -7.81 4.88 16.25
N ASP A 360 -8.50 5.54 17.19
CA ASP A 360 -8.66 5.04 18.56
C ASP A 360 -9.47 3.73 18.61
N ASP A 361 -10.47 3.60 17.75
CA ASP A 361 -11.29 2.38 17.62
C ASP A 361 -10.49 1.19 17.03
N ASN A 362 -9.41 1.46 16.30
CA ASN A 362 -8.53 0.48 15.67
C ASN A 362 -7.11 0.47 16.25
N ALA A 363 -6.92 1.00 17.47
CA ALA A 363 -5.61 1.26 18.05
C ALA A 363 -4.71 0.01 18.19
N GLU A 364 -5.30 -1.17 18.40
CA GLU A 364 -4.55 -2.45 18.47
C GLU A 364 -3.88 -2.77 17.14
N THR A 365 -4.62 -2.66 16.03
CA THR A 365 -4.07 -2.86 14.68
C THR A 365 -2.99 -1.83 14.35
N TYR A 366 -3.16 -0.57 14.74
CA TYR A 366 -2.12 0.45 14.53
C TYR A 366 -0.87 0.17 15.35
N ALA A 367 -1.01 -0.28 16.60
CA ALA A 367 0.12 -0.65 17.45
C ALA A 367 0.90 -1.84 16.87
N GLU A 368 0.21 -2.87 16.36
CA GLU A 368 0.83 -4.02 15.69
C GLU A 368 1.63 -3.61 14.46
N ASN A 369 1.14 -2.61 13.72
CA ASN A 369 1.79 -2.06 12.53
C ASN A 369 2.77 -0.91 12.85
N ARG A 370 3.09 -0.66 14.13
CA ARG A 370 4.00 0.40 14.60
C ARG A 370 3.61 1.81 14.13
N VAL A 371 2.31 2.03 13.93
CA VAL A 371 1.76 3.36 13.65
C VAL A 371 1.39 3.96 15.00
N GLU A 372 2.27 4.78 15.56
CA GLU A 372 2.01 5.47 16.82
C GLU A 372 1.36 6.84 16.59
N LYS A 373 0.47 7.25 17.50
CA LYS A 373 -0.24 8.54 17.46
C LYS A 373 0.66 9.71 17.88
N ILE A 374 1.69 9.98 17.07
CA ILE A 374 2.68 11.05 17.29
C ILE A 374 2.31 12.27 16.44
N ASP A 375 1.91 13.36 17.09
CA ASP A 375 1.52 14.62 16.44
C ASP A 375 2.73 15.44 15.98
N LYS A 376 3.57 14.85 15.12
CA LYS A 376 4.66 15.54 14.42
C LYS A 376 4.47 15.39 12.91
N PRO A 377 4.67 16.47 12.13
CA PRO A 377 4.62 16.36 10.68
C PRO A 377 5.74 15.46 10.18
N MET A 378 5.50 14.83 9.03
CA MET A 378 6.57 14.15 8.29
C MET A 378 7.59 15.18 7.82
N VAL A 379 8.85 14.77 7.69
CA VAL A 379 9.97 15.66 7.37
C VAL A 379 10.77 15.16 6.18
N ASN A 380 11.40 16.11 5.48
CA ASN A 380 12.36 15.83 4.42
C ASN A 380 13.76 16.15 4.94
N VAL A 381 14.69 15.23 4.73
CA VAL A 381 16.09 15.38 5.14
C VAL A 381 17.01 14.94 4.02
N ARG A 382 18.19 15.56 3.95
CA ARG A 382 19.31 15.02 3.18
C ARG A 382 20.33 14.45 4.15
N HIS A 383 20.98 13.37 3.76
CA HIS A 383 22.08 12.83 4.52
C HIS A 383 23.25 12.37 3.65
N ILE A 384 24.43 12.29 4.27
CA ILE A 384 25.63 11.67 3.72
C ILE A 384 26.08 10.61 4.73
N LEU A 385 25.99 9.34 4.36
CA LEU A 385 26.47 8.24 5.18
C LEU A 385 27.94 7.99 4.89
N ILE A 386 28.75 7.99 5.94
CA ILE A 386 30.13 7.52 5.91
C ILE A 386 30.21 6.23 6.73
N GLU A 387 30.29 5.11 6.02
CA GLU A 387 30.47 3.79 6.63
C GLU A 387 31.94 3.61 7.07
N PRO A 388 32.20 3.05 8.26
CA PRO A 388 33.54 2.68 8.65
C PRO A 388 34.03 1.49 7.83
N GLU A 389 35.29 1.51 7.42
CA GLU A 389 35.88 0.42 6.65
C GLU A 389 35.94 -0.87 7.49
N ALA A 390 35.27 -1.93 7.02
CA ALA A 390 35.34 -3.25 7.61
C ALA A 390 36.62 -3.99 7.15
N ALA A 391 37.22 -4.76 8.07
CA ALA A 391 38.29 -5.70 7.74
C ALA A 391 37.78 -6.86 6.87
N GLU A 392 38.70 -7.65 6.29
CA GLU A 392 38.34 -8.81 5.45
C GLU A 392 37.44 -9.84 6.16
N ASP A 393 37.47 -9.89 7.49
CA ASP A 393 36.64 -10.77 8.32
C ASP A 393 35.29 -10.14 8.74
N GLY A 394 34.99 -8.94 8.26
CA GLY A 394 33.77 -8.19 8.57
C GLY A 394 33.80 -7.41 9.89
N THR A 395 34.91 -7.45 10.64
CA THR A 395 35.03 -6.67 11.89
C THR A 395 35.38 -5.21 11.61
N ILE A 396 34.83 -4.29 12.40
CA ILE A 396 35.12 -2.85 12.31
C ILE A 396 35.93 -2.46 13.55
N SER A 397 37.11 -1.87 13.36
CA SER A 397 37.97 -1.46 14.46
C SER A 397 37.62 -0.06 14.98
N ASP A 398 38.07 0.26 16.20
CA ASP A 398 37.93 1.62 16.76
C ASP A 398 38.64 2.66 15.88
N GLU A 399 39.75 2.30 15.23
CA GLU A 399 40.43 3.17 14.27
C GLU A 399 39.61 3.42 13.00
N ALA A 400 38.89 2.41 12.50
CA ALA A 400 37.98 2.57 11.36
C ALA A 400 36.81 3.49 11.70
N TRP A 401 36.22 3.35 12.90
CA TRP A 401 35.22 4.28 13.41
C TRP A 401 35.76 5.71 13.54
N ALA A 402 36.96 5.88 14.10
CA ALA A 402 37.58 7.20 14.22
C ALA A 402 37.90 7.83 12.85
N ALA A 403 38.27 7.01 11.86
CA ALA A 403 38.50 7.46 10.49
C ALA A 403 37.20 7.89 9.79
N ALA A 404 36.11 7.15 9.99
CA ALA A 404 34.79 7.54 9.47
C ALA A 404 34.31 8.85 10.11
N GLU A 405 34.50 9.02 11.42
CA GLU A 405 34.20 10.27 12.12
C GLU A 405 34.99 11.44 11.54
N GLN A 406 36.30 11.26 11.34
CA GLN A 406 37.14 12.29 10.76
C GLN A 406 36.69 12.65 9.35
N THR A 407 36.40 11.67 8.50
CA THR A 407 35.88 11.89 7.14
C THR A 407 34.56 12.66 7.15
N ALA A 408 33.64 12.30 8.06
CA ALA A 408 32.37 13.01 8.18
C ALA A 408 32.56 14.49 8.60
N ASN A 409 33.48 14.76 9.54
CA ASN A 409 33.84 16.12 9.93
C ASN A 409 34.51 16.89 8.77
N ASP A 410 35.42 16.25 8.03
CA ASP A 410 36.12 16.89 6.90
C ASP A 410 35.16 17.28 5.77
N ILE A 411 34.19 16.41 5.45
CA ILE A 411 33.16 16.70 4.45
C ILE A 411 32.25 17.84 4.94
N LEU A 412 31.84 17.83 6.21
CA LEU A 412 31.02 18.90 6.76
C LEU A 412 31.77 20.24 6.73
N ASP A 413 33.05 20.27 7.12
CA ASP A 413 33.90 21.46 7.05
C ASP A 413 34.08 21.95 5.61
N GLN A 414 34.23 21.04 4.64
CA GLN A 414 34.30 21.37 3.22
C GLN A 414 32.99 22.02 2.73
N TRP A 415 31.84 21.48 3.13
CA TRP A 415 30.54 22.06 2.79
C TRP A 415 30.37 23.46 3.38
N LEU A 416 30.70 23.63 4.66
CA LEU A 416 30.62 24.90 5.38
C LEU A 416 31.58 25.97 4.83
N ALA A 417 32.74 25.56 4.31
CA ALA A 417 33.68 26.46 3.65
C ALA A 417 33.24 26.85 2.23
N GLY A 418 32.32 26.11 1.63
CA GLY A 418 31.73 26.36 0.32
C GLY A 418 30.50 27.26 0.37
N ASP A 419 29.56 27.03 -0.54
CA ASP A 419 28.31 27.80 -0.61
C ASP A 419 27.34 27.49 0.53
N ALA A 420 27.53 26.36 1.22
CA ALA A 420 26.70 25.89 2.34
C ALA A 420 25.19 25.95 2.06
N THR A 421 24.79 25.56 0.85
CA THR A 421 23.38 25.47 0.42
C THR A 421 22.91 24.02 0.39
N GLU A 422 21.60 23.81 0.32
CA GLU A 422 21.02 22.49 0.09
C GLU A 422 21.53 21.86 -1.22
N GLU A 423 21.61 22.64 -2.31
CA GLU A 423 22.09 22.15 -3.61
C GLU A 423 23.55 21.69 -3.53
N SER A 424 24.42 22.46 -2.85
CA SER A 424 25.81 22.04 -2.65
C SER A 424 25.91 20.83 -1.71
N PHE A 425 24.99 20.67 -0.76
CA PHE A 425 24.91 19.48 0.09
C PHE A 425 24.52 18.24 -0.73
N ALA A 426 23.50 18.37 -1.58
CA ALA A 426 23.02 17.30 -2.46
C ALA A 426 24.15 16.81 -3.39
N ASN A 427 24.94 17.72 -3.94
CA ASN A 427 26.11 17.35 -4.75
C ASN A 427 27.15 16.56 -3.94
N MET A 428 27.45 17.00 -2.72
CA MET A 428 28.36 16.26 -1.84
C MET A 428 27.81 14.89 -1.45
N ALA A 429 26.50 14.77 -1.23
CA ALA A 429 25.86 13.49 -0.94
C ALA A 429 26.03 12.51 -2.12
N ASN A 430 25.85 12.97 -3.36
CA ASN A 430 26.06 12.14 -4.54
C ASN A 430 27.52 11.66 -4.69
N GLU A 431 28.47 12.48 -4.27
CA GLU A 431 29.90 12.18 -4.43
C GLU A 431 30.46 11.31 -3.29
N ASN A 432 29.93 11.46 -2.07
CA ASN A 432 30.57 10.94 -0.86
C ASN A 432 29.72 9.96 -0.05
N SER A 433 28.41 9.86 -0.28
CA SER A 433 27.54 9.01 0.54
C SER A 433 27.68 7.54 0.14
N SER A 434 27.92 6.69 1.14
CA SER A 434 27.88 5.24 1.01
C SER A 434 26.46 4.68 0.95
N ASP A 435 25.42 5.48 1.24
CA ASP A 435 24.03 4.98 1.24
C ASP A 435 23.50 4.76 -0.19
N PRO A 436 23.30 3.49 -0.61
CA PRO A 436 22.82 3.20 -1.96
C PRO A 436 21.37 3.67 -2.19
N GLY A 437 20.60 3.90 -1.13
CA GLY A 437 19.20 4.33 -1.22
C GLY A 437 19.02 5.80 -1.62
N SER A 438 20.04 6.65 -1.40
CA SER A 438 19.91 8.10 -1.61
C SER A 438 21.10 8.77 -2.29
N ASN A 439 22.24 8.08 -2.46
CA ASN A 439 23.46 8.63 -3.08
C ASN A 439 23.35 8.94 -4.59
N THR A 440 22.20 8.67 -5.21
CA THR A 440 21.91 9.08 -6.59
C THR A 440 20.87 10.20 -6.68
N ASN A 441 20.28 10.59 -5.54
CA ASN A 441 19.26 11.65 -5.44
C ASN A 441 19.64 12.73 -4.41
N GLY A 442 20.95 12.96 -4.26
CA GLY A 442 21.50 13.99 -3.39
C GLY A 442 21.23 13.75 -1.90
N GLY A 443 21.20 12.49 -1.47
CA GLY A 443 21.02 12.11 -0.08
C GLY A 443 19.59 12.27 0.43
N LEU A 444 18.61 12.55 -0.44
CA LEU A 444 17.26 12.95 -0.04
C LEU A 444 16.42 11.76 0.43
N TYR A 445 15.86 11.88 1.62
CA TYR A 445 14.68 11.15 2.08
C TYR A 445 13.51 12.12 2.26
N GLU A 446 12.36 11.74 1.69
CA GLU A 446 11.11 12.50 1.73
C GLU A 446 10.08 11.80 2.60
N ASN A 447 9.19 12.57 3.22
CA ASN A 447 8.10 12.09 4.06
C ASN A 447 8.56 11.14 5.17
N VAL A 448 9.72 11.43 5.76
CA VAL A 448 10.23 10.68 6.91
C VAL A 448 9.28 10.89 8.08
N TYR A 449 8.75 9.81 8.65
CA TYR A 449 7.82 9.86 9.77
C TYR A 449 8.46 9.37 11.10
N PRO A 450 7.93 9.80 12.26
CA PRO A 450 8.45 9.37 13.55
C PRO A 450 8.45 7.84 13.71
N GLY A 451 9.59 7.29 14.11
CA GLY A 451 9.78 5.85 14.30
C GLY A 451 10.20 5.09 13.03
N GLN A 452 10.28 5.75 11.87
CA GLN A 452 10.75 5.13 10.63
C GLN A 452 12.25 4.86 10.62
N MET A 453 13.03 5.79 11.17
CA MET A 453 14.49 5.75 11.14
C MET A 453 15.06 5.15 12.42
N VAL A 454 16.31 4.68 12.36
CA VAL A 454 17.04 4.25 13.57
C VAL A 454 17.11 5.39 14.60
N GLU A 455 17.12 5.03 15.88
CA GLU A 455 16.89 5.93 17.03
C GLU A 455 17.64 7.27 16.92
N THR A 456 18.96 7.25 16.75
CA THR A 456 19.76 8.49 16.72
C THR A 456 19.50 9.38 15.50
N PHE A 457 19.17 8.78 14.34
CA PHE A 457 18.78 9.52 13.15
C PHE A 457 17.37 10.10 13.32
N ASN A 458 16.44 9.29 13.82
CA ASN A 458 15.06 9.68 14.10
C ASN A 458 15.00 10.84 15.09
N ASP A 459 15.70 10.71 16.22
CA ASP A 459 15.75 11.73 17.26
C ASP A 459 16.33 13.04 16.74
N TRP A 460 17.30 12.99 15.84
CA TRP A 460 17.80 14.19 15.17
C TRP A 460 16.74 14.82 14.27
N CYS A 461 16.04 14.03 13.46
CA CYS A 461 14.99 14.53 12.56
C CYS A 461 13.86 15.24 13.32
N PHE A 462 13.44 14.66 14.44
CA PHE A 462 12.27 15.12 15.20
C PHE A 462 12.61 15.90 16.47
N ALA A 463 13.87 16.31 16.67
CA ALA A 463 14.27 17.17 17.78
C ALA A 463 13.46 18.48 17.78
N ASP A 464 13.05 18.93 18.97
CA ASP A 464 12.24 20.13 19.10
C ASP A 464 13.00 21.38 18.61
N GLY A 465 12.31 22.22 17.83
CA GLY A 465 12.87 23.46 17.30
C GLY A 465 13.64 23.35 15.99
N ARG A 466 13.72 22.15 15.39
CA ARG A 466 14.34 21.92 14.08
C ARG A 466 13.83 22.88 13.00
N GLN A 467 14.72 23.50 12.23
CA GLN A 467 14.42 24.44 11.14
C GLN A 467 15.07 24.01 9.82
N PRO A 468 14.48 24.38 8.66
CA PRO A 468 15.13 24.24 7.36
C PRO A 468 16.55 24.82 7.36
N GLY A 469 17.51 24.04 6.87
CA GLY A 469 18.92 24.38 6.85
C GLY A 469 19.69 23.98 8.11
N ASP A 470 19.04 23.45 9.15
CA ASP A 470 19.75 22.85 10.28
C ASP A 470 20.58 21.66 9.81
N TYR A 471 21.78 21.51 10.35
CA TYR A 471 22.70 20.44 10.01
C TYR A 471 23.39 19.89 11.26
N GLY A 472 23.99 18.71 11.14
CA GLY A 472 24.75 18.09 12.23
C GLY A 472 25.29 16.73 11.84
N ILE A 473 26.06 16.11 12.73
CA ILE A 473 26.54 14.74 12.55
C ILE A 473 25.88 13.86 13.61
N VAL A 474 25.37 12.71 13.21
CA VAL A 474 24.88 11.66 14.11
C VAL A 474 25.57 10.34 13.84
N LYS A 475 25.73 9.53 14.88
CA LYS A 475 26.30 8.19 14.77
C LYS A 475 25.20 7.15 14.89
N THR A 476 25.23 6.16 14.01
CA THR A 476 24.37 4.96 14.04
C THR A 476 25.26 3.73 13.93
N ASP A 477 24.68 2.53 13.96
CA ASP A 477 25.42 1.28 13.70
C ASP A 477 25.93 1.17 12.24
N TYR A 478 25.33 1.93 11.31
CA TYR A 478 25.77 1.98 9.91
C TYR A 478 27.00 2.87 9.69
N GLY A 479 27.25 3.84 10.58
CA GLY A 479 28.29 4.84 10.36
C GLY A 479 27.94 6.22 10.89
N TYR A 480 28.67 7.23 10.41
CA TYR A 480 28.40 8.63 10.68
C TYR A 480 27.56 9.23 9.56
N HIS A 481 26.44 9.85 9.94
CA HIS A 481 25.54 10.53 9.03
C HIS A 481 25.73 12.02 9.19
N ILE A 482 26.11 12.70 8.11
CA ILE A 482 26.04 14.15 8.02
C ILE A 482 24.60 14.47 7.61
N MET A 483 23.89 15.19 8.46
CA MET A 483 22.48 15.48 8.33
C MET A 483 22.26 16.91 7.85
N PHE A 484 21.26 17.11 6.99
CA PHE A 484 20.73 18.41 6.58
C PHE A 484 19.20 18.36 6.57
N PHE A 485 18.56 19.23 7.34
CA PHE A 485 17.11 19.29 7.46
C PHE A 485 16.54 20.16 6.34
N VAL A 486 15.77 19.56 5.44
CA VAL A 486 15.15 20.28 4.31
C VAL A 486 13.91 21.03 4.79
N GLY A 487 13.03 20.34 5.52
CA GLY A 487 11.81 20.94 6.04
C GLY A 487 10.80 19.93 6.55
N ALA A 488 9.75 20.44 7.20
CA ALA A 488 8.57 19.66 7.55
C ALA A 488 7.50 19.83 6.46
N GLY A 489 6.76 18.75 6.18
CA GLY A 489 5.51 18.81 5.43
C GLY A 489 4.34 19.24 6.32
N ASP A 490 3.14 19.22 5.74
CA ASP A 490 1.88 19.56 6.45
C ASP A 490 1.17 18.31 7.02
N GLU A 491 1.63 17.12 6.63
CA GLU A 491 0.94 15.87 6.89
C GLU A 491 1.53 15.12 8.09
N ILE A 492 0.65 14.52 8.90
CA ILE A 492 1.00 13.71 10.06
C ILE A 492 0.75 12.24 9.71
N TYR A 493 1.76 11.39 9.88
CA TYR A 493 1.73 10.00 9.41
C TYR A 493 0.53 9.21 9.94
N TRP A 494 0.35 9.12 11.26
CA TRP A 494 -0.75 8.35 11.85
C TRP A 494 -2.12 8.82 11.36
N PHE A 495 -2.27 10.14 11.18
CA PHE A 495 -3.53 10.73 10.75
C PHE A 495 -3.82 10.40 9.30
N GLN A 496 -2.80 10.47 8.43
CA GLN A 496 -2.94 10.11 7.02
C GLN A 496 -3.24 8.62 6.84
N THR A 497 -2.52 7.74 7.54
CA THR A 497 -2.79 6.30 7.53
C THR A 497 -4.23 6.02 7.99
N ALA A 498 -4.65 6.61 9.12
CA ALA A 498 -6.02 6.43 9.62
C ALA A 498 -7.08 6.97 8.66
N LYS A 499 -6.79 8.09 7.98
CA LYS A 499 -7.70 8.68 7.00
C LYS A 499 -7.82 7.81 5.75
N GLU A 500 -6.73 7.29 5.22
CA GLU A 500 -6.72 6.38 4.08
C GLU A 500 -7.49 5.10 4.38
N ASP A 501 -7.26 4.49 5.55
CA ASP A 501 -7.97 3.30 6.02
C ASP A 501 -9.47 3.58 6.19
N TYR A 502 -9.84 4.70 6.82
CA TYR A 502 -11.23 5.13 6.97
C TYR A 502 -11.92 5.26 5.60
N LEU A 503 -11.28 5.92 4.64
CA LEU A 503 -11.85 6.13 3.30
C LEU A 503 -11.96 4.81 2.52
N SER A 504 -11.01 3.88 2.73
CA SER A 504 -11.07 2.54 2.17
C SER A 504 -12.26 1.74 2.71
N ASP A 505 -12.45 1.73 4.04
CA ASP A 505 -13.60 1.05 4.66
C ASP A 505 -14.93 1.71 4.28
N LEU A 506 -14.95 3.05 4.14
CA LEU A 506 -16.11 3.79 3.61
C LEU A 506 -16.43 3.37 2.17
N ALA A 507 -15.43 3.25 1.30
CA ALA A 507 -15.61 2.80 -0.08
C ALA A 507 -16.23 1.40 -0.14
N VAL A 508 -15.73 0.46 0.68
CA VAL A 508 -16.28 -0.89 0.80
C VAL A 508 -17.73 -0.86 1.28
N LYS A 509 -18.04 -0.04 2.30
CA LYS A 509 -19.41 0.12 2.80
C LYS A 509 -20.36 0.65 1.73
N ILE A 510 -19.96 1.70 1.00
CA ILE A 510 -20.78 2.28 -0.08
C ILE A 510 -20.96 1.25 -1.20
N GLN A 511 -19.92 0.51 -1.57
CA GLN A 511 -19.99 -0.58 -2.54
C GLN A 511 -21.02 -1.65 -2.12
N ASP A 512 -21.04 -2.05 -0.85
CA ASP A 512 -22.00 -3.03 -0.32
C ASP A 512 -23.43 -2.48 -0.36
N GLU A 513 -23.62 -1.21 0.03
CA GLU A 513 -24.90 -0.53 -0.03
C GLU A 513 -25.43 -0.40 -1.46
N ILE A 514 -24.56 -0.09 -2.42
CA ILE A 514 -24.91 -0.07 -3.85
C ILE A 514 -25.31 -1.47 -4.31
N THR A 515 -24.49 -2.47 -4.03
CA THR A 515 -24.69 -3.85 -4.49
C THR A 515 -25.98 -4.44 -3.93
N ALA A 516 -26.30 -4.16 -2.65
CA ALA A 516 -27.52 -4.64 -2.00
C ALA A 516 -28.82 -4.11 -2.63
N LYS A 517 -28.77 -3.03 -3.41
CA LYS A 517 -29.95 -2.47 -4.13
C LYS A 517 -30.37 -3.33 -5.33
N TYR A 518 -29.48 -4.16 -5.85
CA TYR A 518 -29.69 -4.90 -7.09
C TYR A 518 -29.65 -6.41 -6.82
N THR A 519 -30.73 -7.11 -7.19
CA THR A 519 -30.78 -8.57 -7.03
C THR A 519 -29.77 -9.24 -7.96
N PHE A 520 -28.90 -10.06 -7.37
CA PHE A 520 -27.92 -10.87 -8.10
C PHE A 520 -28.33 -12.34 -8.14
N VAL A 521 -28.24 -12.96 -9.33
CA VAL A 521 -28.50 -14.40 -9.52
C VAL A 521 -27.42 -15.04 -10.39
N SER A 522 -26.79 -16.05 -9.79
CA SER A 522 -25.93 -17.12 -10.33
C SER A 522 -26.55 -18.14 -11.28
N TYR A 523 -25.99 -18.41 -12.46
CA TYR A 523 -26.22 -19.64 -13.24
C TYR A 523 -24.87 -20.24 -13.65
N VAL A 524 -24.03 -20.53 -12.65
CA VAL A 524 -22.62 -20.93 -12.87
C VAL A 524 -22.51 -22.22 -13.69
N ASP A 525 -23.48 -23.11 -13.59
CA ASP A 525 -23.62 -24.33 -14.41
C ASP A 525 -23.76 -24.05 -15.93
N GLN A 526 -24.06 -22.80 -16.31
CA GLN A 526 -24.15 -22.37 -17.70
C GLN A 526 -22.83 -21.79 -18.23
N ALA A 527 -21.81 -21.62 -17.37
CA ALA A 527 -20.52 -21.07 -17.75
C ALA A 527 -19.78 -21.99 -18.72
N ALA A 528 -19.16 -21.38 -19.74
CA ALA A 528 -18.33 -22.06 -20.72
C ALA A 528 -17.09 -21.19 -20.99
N LEU A 529 -15.92 -21.67 -20.59
CA LEU A 529 -14.63 -20.98 -20.68
C LEU A 529 -13.68 -21.76 -21.56
N VAL A 530 -12.92 -21.07 -22.41
CA VAL A 530 -11.79 -21.68 -23.13
C VAL A 530 -10.53 -21.44 -22.30
N ASP A 531 -9.73 -22.48 -22.11
CA ASP A 531 -8.43 -22.35 -21.46
C ASP A 531 -7.44 -21.64 -22.40
N VAL A 532 -7.30 -20.33 -22.20
CA VAL A 532 -6.35 -19.48 -22.93
C VAL A 532 -4.95 -19.50 -22.32
N LEU A 533 -4.79 -20.02 -21.10
CA LEU A 533 -3.52 -19.96 -20.36
C LEU A 533 -2.59 -21.09 -20.78
N THR A 534 -3.11 -22.29 -21.02
CA THR A 534 -2.34 -23.37 -21.64
C THR A 534 -2.12 -23.15 -23.14
N ALA A 535 -3.09 -22.59 -23.85
CA ALA A 535 -2.98 -22.30 -25.28
C ALA A 535 -1.84 -21.31 -25.62
N ALA A 536 -1.56 -20.35 -24.74
CA ALA A 536 -0.43 -19.42 -24.87
C ALA A 536 0.92 -20.14 -24.71
N ASN A 537 1.05 -21.02 -23.71
CA ASN A 537 2.27 -21.80 -23.43
C ASN A 537 2.61 -22.78 -24.56
N ASP A 538 1.62 -23.42 -25.17
CA ASP A 538 1.82 -24.33 -26.31
C ASP A 538 2.31 -23.58 -27.57
N SER A 539 1.93 -22.31 -27.72
CA SER A 539 2.35 -21.47 -28.85
C SER A 539 3.81 -20.97 -28.73
N GLU A 540 4.32 -20.82 -27.51
CA GLU A 540 5.72 -20.51 -27.23
C GLU A 540 6.61 -21.75 -27.30
N ALA A 541 6.11 -22.91 -26.86
CA ALA A 541 6.83 -24.19 -26.98
C ALA A 541 6.96 -24.69 -28.43
N ALA A 542 6.10 -24.23 -29.33
CA ALA A 542 6.11 -24.55 -30.76
C ALA A 542 6.97 -23.60 -31.63
N GLN A 543 7.51 -22.52 -31.07
CA GLN A 543 8.41 -21.55 -31.72
C GLN A 543 9.88 -21.78 -31.34
#